data_AF-A0A410RWV8-F1
#
_entry.id   AF-A0A410RWV8-F1
#
_cell.length_a   1.000
_cell.length_b   1.000
_cell.length_c   1.000
_cell.angle_alpha   90.00
_cell.angle_beta   90.00
_cell.angle_gamma   90.00
#
_symmetry.space_group_name_H-M   'P 1'
#
loop_
_entity.id
_entity.type
_entity.pdbx_description
1 polymer ?
#
loop_
_entity_poly.entity_id
_entity_poly.type
_entity_poly.pdbx_seq_one_letter_code
_entity_poly.pdbx_strand_id
1 'polypeptide(L)'
;MRTPVIAVLFAVAVLVVCLPASAKPWQGIEPGSSKKEDVVKKFGEPSRTMSQEGKEILAYFAKEAIKGTTQAQFKVDPATHQVERIDVFPGPVIEKDTIENSYGPACPAGAMPATPCYLRKLTDDFRTYFLYVKLGVAIFFNEDGKTVQSFVFTTPRAAK
;
A
#
# COMPACT_ATOMS: atom_id res chain seq x y z
N MET A 1 20.67 36.38 -56.74
CA MET A 1 19.61 35.55 -56.12
C MET A 1 20.26 34.32 -55.51
N ARG A 2 20.12 34.10 -54.19
CA ARG A 2 20.02 32.82 -53.44
C ARG A 2 20.52 32.98 -52.00
N THR A 3 19.58 33.26 -51.11
CA THR A 3 19.59 33.01 -49.66
C THR A 3 19.10 31.55 -49.41
N PRO A 4 19.03 31.04 -48.16
CA PRO A 4 20.10 30.50 -47.32
C PRO A 4 19.83 29.01 -46.97
N VAL A 5 20.74 28.31 -46.29
CA VAL A 5 20.32 27.11 -45.51
C VAL A 5 21.06 27.12 -44.18
N ILE A 6 20.41 27.70 -43.16
CA ILE A 6 20.75 27.48 -41.76
C ILE A 6 20.11 26.15 -41.37
N ALA A 7 20.93 25.14 -41.13
CA ALA A 7 20.50 23.84 -40.64
C ALA A 7 20.19 23.95 -39.13
N VAL A 8 18.91 23.91 -38.76
CA VAL A 8 18.47 23.84 -37.36
C VAL A 8 18.36 22.37 -36.97
N LEU A 9 19.32 21.90 -36.17
CA LEU A 9 19.29 20.62 -35.48
C LEU A 9 18.32 20.71 -34.29
N PHE A 10 17.16 20.07 -34.38
CA PHE A 10 16.26 19.84 -33.25
C PHE A 10 16.64 18.53 -32.55
N ALA A 11 17.33 18.62 -31.42
CA ALA A 11 17.51 17.51 -30.48
C ALA A 11 16.31 17.46 -29.53
N VAL A 12 15.44 16.46 -29.68
CA VAL A 12 14.32 16.20 -28.77
C VAL A 12 14.86 15.35 -27.60
N ALA A 13 15.05 15.98 -26.44
CA ALA A 13 15.37 15.30 -25.19
C ALA A 13 14.09 14.70 -24.59
N VAL A 14 13.94 13.38 -24.64
CA VAL A 14 12.86 12.65 -23.97
C VAL A 14 13.20 12.54 -22.48
N LEU A 15 12.60 13.40 -21.66
CA LEU A 15 12.60 13.27 -20.20
C LEU A 15 11.69 12.10 -19.81
N VAL A 16 12.29 10.97 -19.48
CA VAL A 16 11.60 9.83 -18.84
C VAL A 16 11.25 10.25 -17.41
N VAL A 17 9.99 10.64 -17.19
CA VAL A 17 9.44 10.85 -15.84
C VAL A 17 9.30 9.47 -15.20
N CYS A 18 10.21 9.14 -14.28
CA CYS A 18 10.11 7.94 -13.46
C CYS A 18 9.01 8.18 -12.42
N LEU A 19 7.77 7.78 -12.72
CA LEU A 19 6.70 7.80 -11.74
C LEU A 19 7.01 6.74 -10.67
N PRO A 20 7.02 7.10 -9.38
CA PRO A 20 7.21 6.12 -8.32
C PRO A 20 6.11 5.06 -8.42
N ALA A 21 6.47 3.80 -8.23
CA ALA A 21 5.49 2.73 -8.13
C ALA A 21 4.64 2.96 -6.88
N SER A 22 3.44 3.50 -7.08
CA SER A 22 2.48 3.79 -6.01
C SER A 22 1.89 2.51 -5.43
N ALA A 23 1.73 2.47 -4.10
CA ALA A 23 0.98 1.42 -3.43
C ALA A 23 -0.48 1.44 -3.88
N LYS A 24 -1.15 0.29 -3.80
CA LYS A 24 -2.61 0.29 -3.90
C LYS A 24 -3.18 1.17 -2.76
N PRO A 25 -3.94 2.23 -3.08
CA PRO A 25 -4.49 3.09 -2.05
C PRO A 25 -5.55 2.34 -1.26
N TRP A 26 -5.62 2.58 0.06
CA TRP A 26 -6.72 2.10 0.89
C TRP A 26 -7.70 3.23 1.14
N GLN A 27 -8.93 3.08 0.63
CA GLN A 27 -9.97 4.11 0.67
C GLN A 27 -9.44 5.50 0.25
N GLY A 28 -8.53 5.56 -0.74
CA GLY A 28 -7.96 6.81 -1.26
C GLY A 28 -6.83 7.42 -0.42
N ILE A 29 -6.34 6.75 0.63
CA ILE A 29 -5.05 7.09 1.27
C ILE A 29 -3.97 6.20 0.67
N GLU A 30 -2.91 6.82 0.17
CA GLU A 30 -1.82 6.17 -0.55
C GLU A 30 -0.51 6.24 0.26
N PRO A 31 0.04 5.09 0.69
CA PRO A 31 1.36 5.02 1.32
C PRO A 31 2.48 5.64 0.46
N GLY A 32 3.24 6.56 1.06
CA GLY A 32 4.34 7.30 0.44
C GLY A 32 3.91 8.57 -0.30
N SER A 33 2.62 8.90 -0.32
CA SER A 33 2.09 10.07 -1.03
C SER A 33 1.12 10.89 -0.17
N SER A 34 0.14 10.23 0.44
CA SER A 34 -0.82 10.92 1.33
C SER A 34 -0.17 11.39 2.62
N LYS A 35 -0.64 12.52 3.14
CA LYS A 35 -0.19 13.09 4.41
C LYS A 35 -1.16 12.77 5.54
N LYS A 36 -0.69 12.94 6.79
CA LYS A 36 -1.53 12.91 8.00
C LYS A 36 -2.80 13.75 7.87
N GLU A 37 -2.67 14.95 7.32
CA GLU A 37 -3.80 15.88 7.13
C GLU A 37 -4.89 15.30 6.23
N ASP A 38 -4.51 14.53 5.19
CA ASP A 38 -5.47 13.87 4.29
C ASP A 38 -6.27 12.79 5.02
N VAL A 39 -5.62 12.07 5.94
CA VAL A 39 -6.26 11.04 6.78
C VAL A 39 -7.29 11.70 7.70
N VAL A 40 -6.89 12.72 8.45
CA VAL A 40 -7.78 13.41 9.41
C VAL A 40 -8.93 14.12 8.67
N LYS A 41 -8.65 14.76 7.54
CA LYS A 41 -9.69 15.38 6.70
C LYS A 41 -10.72 14.37 6.22
N LYS A 42 -10.30 13.13 5.95
CA LYS A 42 -11.17 12.09 5.40
C LYS A 42 -11.95 11.31 6.45
N PHE A 43 -11.32 10.98 7.57
CA PHE A 43 -11.88 10.08 8.57
C PHE A 43 -12.20 10.75 9.91
N GLY A 44 -11.87 12.03 10.06
CA GLY A 44 -11.96 12.75 11.33
C GLY A 44 -10.78 12.49 12.25
N GLU A 45 -10.90 12.94 13.49
CA GLU A 45 -9.89 12.74 14.53
C GLU A 45 -9.75 11.24 14.87
N PRO A 46 -8.52 10.74 15.08
CA PRO A 46 -8.30 9.37 15.50
C PRO A 46 -8.77 9.17 16.95
N SER A 47 -9.17 7.94 17.29
CA SER A 47 -9.43 7.54 18.69
C SER A 47 -8.20 7.75 19.57
N ARG A 48 -7.01 7.51 19.01
CA ARG A 48 -5.74 7.71 19.71
C ARG A 48 -4.60 8.00 18.75
N THR A 49 -3.76 8.95 19.13
CA THR A 49 -2.45 9.19 18.51
C THR A 49 -1.35 8.73 19.45
N MET A 50 -0.35 8.00 18.95
CA MET A 50 0.77 7.51 19.76
C MET A 50 2.06 7.42 18.95
N SER A 51 3.20 7.51 19.63
CA SER A 51 4.51 7.29 19.00
C SER A 51 4.99 5.86 19.25
N GLN A 52 5.37 5.15 18.19
CA GLN A 52 5.90 3.79 18.27
C GLN A 52 7.00 3.63 17.21
N GLU A 53 8.15 3.06 17.60
CA GLU A 53 9.29 2.83 16.69
C GLU A 53 9.77 4.10 15.95
N GLY A 54 9.65 5.26 16.61
CA GLY A 54 10.00 6.56 16.00
C GLY A 54 9.00 7.05 14.95
N LYS A 55 7.84 6.40 14.80
CA LYS A 55 6.75 6.81 13.92
C LYS A 55 5.54 7.29 14.72
N GLU A 56 4.80 8.23 14.17
CA GLU A 56 3.50 8.63 14.70
C GLU A 56 2.43 7.67 14.18
N ILE A 57 1.55 7.18 15.04
CA ILE A 57 0.46 6.27 14.69
C ILE A 57 -0.87 6.94 15.01
N LEU A 58 -1.70 7.11 13.98
CA LEU A 58 -3.11 7.50 14.10
C LEU A 58 -3.96 6.23 14.13
N ALA A 59 -4.56 5.91 15.28
CA ALA A 59 -5.37 4.72 15.45
C ALA A 59 -6.86 5.07 15.54
N TYR A 60 -7.66 4.41 14.70
CA TYR A 60 -9.11 4.52 14.60
C TYR A 60 -9.73 3.20 15.05
N PHE A 61 -10.48 3.19 16.14
CA PHE A 61 -11.14 2.01 16.69
C PHE A 61 -12.38 2.41 17.49
N ALA A 62 -13.14 1.44 17.99
CA ALA A 62 -14.36 1.67 18.77
C ALA A 62 -15.33 2.67 18.09
N LYS A 63 -15.59 3.84 18.70
CA LYS A 63 -16.57 4.82 18.19
C LYS A 63 -16.07 5.56 16.94
N GLU A 64 -14.76 5.72 16.81
CA GLU A 64 -14.14 6.38 15.66
C GLU A 64 -13.58 5.33 14.66
N ALA A 65 -13.95 4.06 14.79
CA ALA A 65 -13.58 3.03 13.81
C ALA A 65 -14.08 3.42 12.41
N ILE A 66 -13.21 3.28 11.41
CA ILE A 66 -13.56 3.56 10.02
C ILE A 66 -14.56 2.49 9.54
N LYS A 67 -15.60 2.92 8.83
CA LYS A 67 -16.66 2.02 8.33
C LYS A 67 -16.07 0.80 7.62
N GLY A 68 -16.52 -0.38 8.02
CA GLY A 68 -16.06 -1.67 7.49
C GLY A 68 -14.82 -2.25 8.20
N THR A 69 -14.30 -1.56 9.22
CA THR A 69 -13.15 -2.01 10.03
C THR A 69 -13.55 -2.13 11.49
N THR A 70 -12.90 -3.04 12.22
CA THR A 70 -12.85 -2.97 13.69
C THR A 70 -11.77 -2.00 14.15
N GLN A 71 -10.70 -1.88 13.36
CA GLN A 71 -9.60 -0.97 13.61
C GLN A 71 -8.86 -0.63 12.31
N ALA A 72 -8.36 0.59 12.22
CA ALA A 72 -7.37 0.99 11.23
C ALA A 72 -6.28 1.84 11.88
N GLN A 73 -5.04 1.64 11.46
CA GLN A 73 -3.90 2.43 11.92
C GLN A 73 -3.14 3.00 10.73
N PHE A 74 -2.76 4.26 10.83
CA PHE A 74 -1.90 4.94 9.86
C PHE A 74 -0.58 5.25 10.54
N LYS A 75 0.51 4.65 10.08
CA LYS A 75 1.86 5.00 10.51
C LYS A 75 2.36 6.15 9.63
N VAL A 76 2.70 7.24 10.28
CA VAL A 76 3.11 8.51 9.70
C VAL A 76 4.56 8.77 10.08
N ASP A 77 5.35 9.16 9.08
CA ASP A 77 6.69 9.66 9.32
C ASP A 77 6.62 11.05 9.97
N PRO A 78 7.21 11.26 11.16
CA PRO A 78 7.06 12.51 11.89
C PRO A 78 7.83 13.68 11.26
N ALA A 79 8.81 13.43 10.38
CA ALA A 79 9.59 14.48 9.74
C ALA A 79 8.92 15.01 8.46
N THR A 80 8.33 14.11 7.67
CA THR A 80 7.71 14.44 6.38
C THR A 80 6.18 14.53 6.47
N HIS A 81 5.58 14.06 7.57
CA HIS A 81 4.15 13.90 7.79
C HIS A 81 3.45 13.01 6.76
N GLN A 82 4.20 12.18 6.04
CA GLN A 82 3.66 11.23 5.05
C GLN A 82 3.22 9.94 5.72
N VAL A 83 2.11 9.37 5.24
CA VAL A 83 1.67 8.02 5.60
C VAL A 83 2.62 7.02 4.95
N GLU A 84 3.32 6.22 5.74
CA GLU A 84 4.23 5.18 5.24
C GLU A 84 3.58 3.79 5.20
N ARG A 85 2.63 3.55 6.11
CA ARG A 85 1.98 2.26 6.26
C ARG A 85 0.56 2.43 6.77
N ILE A 86 -0.32 1.57 6.29
CA ILE A 86 -1.70 1.45 6.75
C ILE A 86 -1.94 0.00 7.18
N ASP A 87 -2.36 -0.18 8.43
CA ASP A 87 -2.76 -1.48 8.97
C ASP A 87 -4.28 -1.48 9.15
N VAL A 88 -4.99 -2.44 8.54
CA VAL A 88 -6.45 -2.49 8.52
C VAL A 88 -6.93 -3.84 9.06
N PHE A 89 -7.76 -3.79 10.09
CA PHE A 89 -8.43 -4.95 10.68
C PHE A 89 -9.90 -4.92 10.26
N PRO A 90 -10.34 -5.82 9.36
CA PRO A 90 -11.70 -5.78 8.83
C PRO A 90 -12.73 -6.10 9.92
N GLY A 91 -13.91 -5.50 9.80
CA GLY A 91 -15.09 -5.88 10.60
C GLY A 91 -15.69 -7.20 10.14
N PRO A 92 -16.02 -7.36 8.84
CA PRO A 92 -16.51 -8.61 8.29
C PRO A 92 -15.42 -9.68 8.24
N VAL A 93 -15.84 -10.94 8.34
CA VAL A 93 -14.97 -12.08 8.02
C VAL A 93 -14.77 -12.13 6.50
N ILE A 94 -13.51 -12.17 6.08
CA ILE A 94 -13.13 -12.27 4.67
C ILE A 94 -12.38 -13.58 4.48
N GLU A 95 -12.86 -14.41 3.56
CA GLU A 95 -12.24 -15.71 3.26
C GLU A 95 -11.06 -15.57 2.31
N LYS A 96 -10.12 -16.49 2.43
CA LYS A 96 -8.95 -16.58 1.56
C LYS A 96 -9.31 -16.62 0.07
N ASP A 97 -10.33 -17.39 -0.31
CA ASP A 97 -10.73 -17.49 -1.72
C ASP A 97 -11.24 -16.14 -2.27
N THR A 98 -11.87 -15.33 -1.41
CA THR A 98 -12.27 -13.95 -1.77
C THR A 98 -11.05 -13.08 -2.06
N ILE A 99 -9.96 -13.26 -1.32
CA ILE A 99 -8.70 -12.56 -1.56
C ILE A 99 -8.09 -12.95 -2.90
N GLU A 100 -8.00 -14.24 -3.19
CA GLU A 100 -7.42 -14.72 -4.45
C GLU A 100 -8.23 -14.25 -5.67
N ASN A 101 -9.56 -14.26 -5.55
CA ASN A 101 -10.45 -13.76 -6.60
C ASN A 101 -10.33 -12.23 -6.81
N SER A 102 -10.03 -11.47 -5.75
CA SER A 102 -10.01 -10.01 -5.79
C SER A 102 -8.63 -9.40 -6.11
N TYR A 103 -7.55 -10.05 -5.67
CA TYR A 103 -6.19 -9.53 -5.77
C TYR A 103 -5.30 -10.34 -6.72
N GLY A 104 -5.73 -11.54 -7.09
CA GLY A 104 -5.01 -12.43 -7.99
C GLY A 104 -4.51 -13.70 -7.29
N PRO A 105 -4.12 -14.71 -8.08
CA PRO A 105 -3.72 -16.01 -7.56
C PRO A 105 -2.29 -16.01 -7.01
N ALA A 106 -1.83 -17.18 -6.57
CA ALA A 106 -0.43 -17.41 -6.23
C ALA A 106 0.48 -17.10 -7.44
N CYS A 107 1.67 -16.55 -7.18
CA CYS A 107 2.64 -16.36 -8.25
C CYS A 107 3.11 -17.71 -8.80
N PRO A 108 3.24 -17.85 -10.14
CA PRO A 108 3.81 -19.05 -10.74
C PRO A 108 5.27 -19.20 -10.32
N ALA A 109 5.79 -20.43 -10.41
CA ALA A 109 7.22 -20.65 -10.26
C ALA A 109 8.00 -19.96 -11.39
N GLY A 110 9.08 -19.27 -11.06
CA GLY A 110 9.94 -18.59 -12.02
C GLY A 110 9.74 -17.07 -12.06
N ALA A 111 9.74 -16.49 -13.27
CA ALA A 111 9.69 -15.04 -13.44
C ALA A 111 8.36 -14.46 -12.95
N MET A 112 8.44 -13.32 -12.26
CA MET A 112 7.24 -12.65 -11.72
C MET A 112 6.36 -12.13 -12.86
N PRO A 113 5.06 -12.51 -12.91
CA PRO A 113 4.18 -12.16 -14.01
C PRO A 113 3.90 -10.65 -14.06
N ALA A 114 3.39 -10.18 -15.20
CA ALA A 114 2.95 -8.80 -15.37
C ALA A 114 1.75 -8.47 -14.45
N THR A 115 0.83 -9.41 -14.28
CA THR A 115 -0.34 -9.29 -13.42
C THR A 115 0.01 -9.43 -11.93
N PRO A 116 -0.77 -8.82 -11.02
CA PRO A 116 -0.62 -9.06 -9.59
C PRO A 116 -0.81 -10.55 -9.24
N CYS A 117 0.04 -11.04 -8.34
CA CYS A 117 -0.03 -12.36 -7.75
C CYS A 117 0.60 -12.30 -6.36
N TYR A 118 0.33 -13.29 -5.51
CA TYR A 118 0.92 -13.33 -4.17
C TYR A 118 2.07 -14.31 -4.03
N LEU A 119 3.02 -13.93 -3.17
CA LEU A 119 3.97 -14.86 -2.55
C LEU A 119 3.42 -15.29 -1.18
N ARG A 120 3.31 -16.60 -0.95
CA ARG A 120 2.98 -17.12 0.39
C ARG A 120 4.20 -16.99 1.30
N LYS A 121 4.02 -16.41 2.47
CA LYS A 121 5.06 -16.19 3.47
C LYS A 121 4.56 -16.60 4.86
N LEU A 122 5.50 -16.74 5.78
CA LEU A 122 5.27 -17.00 7.20
C LEU A 122 5.93 -15.89 8.01
N THR A 123 5.26 -15.45 9.07
CA THR A 123 5.88 -14.64 10.13
C THR A 123 6.71 -15.53 11.05
N ASP A 124 7.49 -14.90 11.94
CA ASP A 124 8.29 -15.63 12.94
C ASP A 124 7.42 -16.42 13.94
N ASP A 125 6.18 -15.97 14.17
CA ASP A 125 5.14 -16.67 14.94
C ASP A 125 4.31 -17.64 14.08
N PHE A 126 4.81 -18.05 12.91
CA PHE A 126 4.22 -19.03 12.00
C PHE A 126 2.84 -18.67 11.42
N ARG A 127 2.44 -17.39 11.46
CA ARG A 127 1.23 -16.94 10.76
C ARG A 127 1.50 -16.85 9.27
N THR A 128 0.61 -17.43 8.48
CA THR A 128 0.66 -17.32 7.02
C THR A 128 0.19 -15.92 6.61
N TYR A 129 0.90 -15.31 5.65
CA TYR A 129 0.42 -14.12 4.97
C TYR A 129 0.72 -14.18 3.47
N PHE A 130 -0.11 -13.48 2.69
CA PHE A 130 0.05 -13.31 1.26
C PHE A 130 0.66 -11.95 0.97
N LEU A 131 1.79 -11.93 0.25
CA LEU A 131 2.47 -10.71 -0.15
C LEU A 131 2.26 -10.44 -1.64
N TYR A 132 1.49 -9.42 -1.96
CA TYR A 132 1.30 -8.88 -3.31
C TYR A 132 2.27 -7.73 -3.53
N VAL A 133 3.51 -8.05 -3.93
CA VAL A 133 4.62 -7.08 -4.06
C VAL A 133 4.25 -5.91 -4.97
N LYS A 134 3.66 -6.20 -6.13
CA LYS A 134 3.25 -5.16 -7.11
C LYS A 134 2.17 -4.22 -6.61
N LEU A 135 1.37 -4.65 -5.64
CA LEU A 135 0.32 -3.84 -5.06
C LEU A 135 0.76 -3.12 -3.78
N GLY A 136 1.92 -3.50 -3.22
CA GLY A 136 2.33 -3.03 -1.90
C GLY A 136 1.38 -3.49 -0.80
N VAL A 137 0.78 -4.68 -0.95
CA VAL A 137 -0.20 -5.22 0.02
C VAL A 137 0.29 -6.53 0.60
N ALA A 138 0.28 -6.65 1.92
CA ALA A 138 0.37 -7.91 2.64
C ALA A 138 -0.95 -8.21 3.34
N ILE A 139 -1.40 -9.46 3.27
CA ILE A 139 -2.68 -9.91 3.85
C ILE A 139 -2.38 -11.04 4.81
N PHE A 140 -2.60 -10.79 6.09
CA PHE A 140 -2.34 -11.73 7.18
C PHE A 140 -3.61 -12.51 7.47
N PHE A 141 -3.46 -13.82 7.66
CA PHE A 141 -4.56 -14.71 8.00
C PHE A 141 -4.59 -14.98 9.51
N ASN A 142 -5.77 -15.30 10.01
CA ASN A 142 -5.91 -15.90 11.33
C ASN A 142 -5.19 -17.26 11.37
N GLU A 143 -5.07 -17.82 12.57
CA GLU A 143 -4.38 -19.10 12.80
C GLU A 143 -5.01 -20.27 12.02
N ASP A 144 -6.29 -20.14 11.64
CA ASP A 144 -6.98 -21.08 10.77
C ASP A 144 -6.42 -21.13 9.34
N GLY A 145 -5.67 -20.11 8.91
CA GLY A 145 -5.16 -19.94 7.55
C GLY A 145 -6.23 -19.76 6.47
N LYS A 146 -7.48 -19.54 6.86
CA LYS A 146 -8.67 -19.47 6.01
C LYS A 146 -9.32 -18.10 5.99
N THR A 147 -9.23 -17.36 7.10
CA THR A 147 -9.88 -16.05 7.24
C THR A 147 -8.85 -14.95 7.43
N VAL A 148 -9.13 -13.77 6.87
CA VAL A 148 -8.23 -12.61 6.95
C VAL A 148 -8.27 -12.02 8.35
N GLN A 149 -7.09 -11.83 8.92
CA GLN A 149 -6.89 -11.08 10.16
C GLN A 149 -6.68 -9.59 9.88
N SER A 150 -5.82 -9.26 8.93
CA SER A 150 -5.49 -7.86 8.62
C SER A 150 -4.93 -7.68 7.22
N PHE A 151 -5.03 -6.44 6.74
CA PHE A 151 -4.35 -5.96 5.55
C PHE A 151 -3.28 -4.94 5.95
N VAL A 152 -2.17 -4.96 5.24
CA VAL A 152 -1.09 -4.00 5.40
C VAL A 152 -0.78 -3.42 4.04
N PHE A 153 -0.93 -2.10 3.92
CA PHE A 153 -0.60 -1.34 2.71
C PHE A 153 0.68 -0.54 2.96
N THR A 154 1.66 -0.69 2.09
CA THR A 154 2.95 0.01 2.14
C THR A 154 3.38 0.37 0.73
N THR A 155 4.23 1.39 0.58
CA THR A 155 4.86 1.68 -0.71
C THR A 155 5.56 0.42 -1.24
N PRO A 156 5.27 -0.03 -2.48
CA PRO A 156 5.99 -1.11 -3.11
C PRO A 156 7.47 -0.77 -3.07
N ARG A 157 8.26 -1.56 -2.34
CA ARG A 157 9.72 -1.44 -2.49
C ARG A 157 10.03 -1.80 -3.92
N ALA A 158 10.70 -0.89 -4.64
CA ALA A 158 11.29 -1.23 -5.93
C ALA A 158 12.11 -2.50 -5.73
N ALA A 159 11.85 -3.52 -6.57
CA ALA A 159 12.71 -4.69 -6.61
C ALA A 159 14.14 -4.18 -6.87
N LYS A 160 15.03 -4.37 -5.90
CA LYS A 160 16.47 -4.14 -6.11
C LYS A 160 17.02 -5.21 -7.01
#